data_AF-A0A358SP32-F1
#
_entry.id   AF-A0A358SP32-F1
#
_cell.length_a   1.000
_cell.length_b   1.000
_cell.length_c   1.000
_cell.angle_alpha   90.00
_cell.angle_beta   90.00
_cell.angle_gamma   90.00
#
_symmetry.space_group_name_H-M   'P 1'
#
loop_
_entity.id
_entity.type
_entity.pdbx_description
1 polymer ?
#
loop_
_entity_poly.entity_id
_entity_poly.type
_entity_poly.pdbx_seq_one_letter_code
_entity_poly.pdbx_strand_id
1 'polypeptide(L)'
;MAAIDAATAPGDGLACFNRMYLGVTREVDSELGQGFFADPAFMTALDVAFANLYFTAAGAAGDPAAVPLAWRPLIEQRAAAGIEPIQFALAGMNAHINHDLPLAVVSTCTELATAPAAGAHLADYQKVDQLLDAAEQSVRQSFESAPELAV
;
A
#
# COMPACT_ATOMS: atom_id res chain seq x y z
N MET A 1 7.30 -3.32 6.77
CA MET A 1 6.92 -4.38 5.82
C MET A 1 7.70 -5.68 6.02
N ALA A 2 9.04 -5.72 5.96
CA ALA A 2 9.79 -6.98 6.17
C ALA A 2 9.52 -7.63 7.54
N ALA A 3 9.46 -6.82 8.61
CA ALA A 3 9.09 -7.30 9.94
C ALA A 3 7.64 -7.81 10.03
N ILE A 4 6.73 -7.23 9.24
CA ILE A 4 5.32 -7.68 9.17
C ILE A 4 5.28 -9.04 8.49
N ASP A 5 5.95 -9.21 7.34
CA ASP A 5 6.00 -10.49 6.62
C ASP A 5 6.54 -11.62 7.52
N ALA A 6 7.65 -11.35 8.25
CA ALA A 6 8.25 -12.30 9.18
C ALA A 6 7.37 -12.65 10.39
N ALA A 7 6.45 -11.76 10.78
CA ALA A 7 5.52 -11.96 11.90
C ALA A 7 4.20 -12.63 11.48
N THR A 8 3.97 -12.80 10.18
CA THR A 8 2.73 -13.37 9.63
C THR A 8 2.94 -14.77 9.06
N ALA A 9 1.90 -15.61 9.12
CA ALA A 9 1.94 -16.92 8.48
C ALA A 9 2.01 -16.76 6.94
N PRO A 10 2.62 -17.70 6.20
CA PRO A 10 2.75 -17.59 4.73
C PRO A 10 1.43 -17.36 3.98
N GLY A 11 0.35 -18.03 4.42
CA GLY A 11 -1.00 -17.92 3.85
C GLY A 11 -1.89 -16.86 4.49
N ASP A 12 -1.34 -15.97 5.31
CA ASP A 12 -2.09 -14.90 5.94
C ASP A 12 -2.43 -13.80 4.92
N GLY A 13 -3.69 -13.40 4.85
CA GLY A 13 -4.17 -12.39 3.91
C GLY A 13 -3.52 -11.02 4.09
N LEU A 14 -3.15 -10.63 5.31
CA LEU A 14 -2.37 -9.41 5.54
C LEU A 14 -0.96 -9.53 4.96
N ALA A 15 -0.37 -10.73 4.99
CA ALA A 15 0.93 -10.99 4.39
C ALA A 15 0.86 -10.91 2.86
N CYS A 16 -0.23 -11.39 2.24
CA CYS A 16 -0.47 -11.26 0.80
C CYS A 16 -0.43 -9.80 0.35
N PHE A 17 -1.20 -8.92 1.01
CA PHE A 17 -1.15 -7.49 0.72
C PHE A 17 0.22 -6.87 1.04
N ASN A 18 0.83 -7.19 2.19
CA ASN A 18 2.13 -6.65 2.60
C ASN A 18 3.24 -6.90 1.57
N ARG A 19 3.29 -8.12 0.99
CA ARG A 19 4.29 -8.47 -0.02
C ARG A 19 4.08 -7.71 -1.33
N MET A 20 2.84 -7.60 -1.78
CA MET A 20 2.48 -6.78 -2.95
C MET A 20 2.88 -5.32 -2.73
N TYR A 21 2.52 -4.76 -1.57
CA TYR A 21 2.80 -3.36 -1.24
C TYR A 21 4.31 -3.10 -1.16
N LEU A 22 5.07 -4.01 -0.56
CA LEU A 22 6.54 -3.91 -0.52
C LEU A 22 7.17 -3.89 -1.92
N GLY A 23 6.60 -4.63 -2.88
CA GLY A 23 7.04 -4.59 -4.27
C GLY A 23 6.88 -3.19 -4.86
N VAL A 24 5.66 -2.64 -4.77
CA VAL A 24 5.33 -1.30 -5.28
C VAL A 24 6.15 -0.20 -4.59
N THR A 25 6.27 -0.21 -3.26
CA THR A 25 7.04 0.81 -2.53
C THR A 25 8.51 0.82 -2.92
N ARG A 26 9.11 -0.34 -3.22
CA ARG A 26 10.51 -0.40 -3.68
C ARG A 26 10.70 0.25 -5.05
N GLU A 27 9.72 0.11 -5.94
CA GLU A 27 9.75 0.78 -7.24
C GLU A 27 9.62 2.30 -7.08
N VAL A 28 8.69 2.76 -6.21
CA VAL A 28 8.54 4.19 -5.89
C VAL A 28 9.81 4.78 -5.27
N ASP A 29 10.43 4.09 -4.30
CA ASP A 29 11.68 4.51 -3.65
C ASP A 29 12.84 4.63 -4.65
N SER A 30 12.94 3.68 -5.59
CA SER A 30 13.93 3.72 -6.68
C SER A 30 13.78 4.95 -7.58
N GLU A 31 12.54 5.37 -7.88
CA GLU A 31 12.27 6.53 -8.74
C GLU A 31 12.41 7.87 -8.00
N LEU A 32 12.10 7.91 -6.70
CA LEU A 32 12.40 9.06 -5.83
C LEU A 32 13.90 9.40 -5.86
N GLY A 33 14.77 8.37 -5.83
CA GLY A 33 16.22 8.53 -5.90
C GLY A 33 16.75 9.06 -7.24
N GLN A 34 15.95 9.04 -8.31
CA GLN A 34 16.36 9.41 -9.67
C GLN A 34 15.89 10.81 -10.10
N GLY A 35 15.21 11.56 -9.22
CA GLY A 35 14.71 12.90 -9.54
C GLY A 35 13.48 12.90 -10.47
N PHE A 36 12.71 11.80 -10.46
CA PHE A 36 11.49 11.64 -11.26
C PHE A 36 10.39 12.65 -10.89
N PHE A 37 10.30 13.00 -9.60
CA PHE A 37 9.33 13.96 -9.06
C PHE A 37 9.91 15.38 -9.04
N ALA A 38 9.06 16.37 -9.36
CA ALA A 38 9.43 17.77 -9.35
C ALA A 38 9.48 18.37 -7.93
N ASP A 39 8.68 17.83 -7.00
CA ASP A 39 8.74 18.11 -5.57
C ASP A 39 9.00 16.81 -4.76
N PRO A 40 10.27 16.39 -4.63
CA PRO A 40 10.63 15.19 -3.87
C PRO A 40 10.27 15.29 -2.37
N ALA A 41 10.22 16.50 -1.81
CA ALA A 41 9.92 16.70 -0.39
C ALA A 41 8.44 16.41 -0.12
N PHE A 42 7.54 16.95 -0.95
CA PHE A 42 6.11 16.63 -0.87
C PHE A 42 5.87 15.13 -1.08
N MET A 43 6.46 14.53 -2.11
CA MET A 43 6.25 13.12 -2.42
C MET A 43 6.80 12.18 -1.33
N THR A 44 7.92 12.52 -0.70
CA THR A 44 8.47 11.77 0.45
C THR A 44 7.53 11.85 1.65
N ALA A 45 7.02 13.05 1.97
CA ALA A 45 6.09 13.22 3.08
C ALA A 45 4.77 12.46 2.85
N LEU A 46 4.26 12.49 1.61
CA LEU A 46 3.09 11.73 1.21
C LEU A 46 3.30 10.22 1.34
N ASP A 47 4.41 9.69 0.85
CA ASP A 47 4.74 8.26 0.95
C ASP A 47 4.81 7.79 2.41
N VAL A 48 5.49 8.57 3.28
CA VAL A 48 5.57 8.27 4.72
C VAL A 48 4.19 8.32 5.40
N ALA A 49 3.40 9.36 5.12
CA ALA A 49 2.06 9.49 5.67
C ALA A 49 1.15 8.32 5.25
N PHE A 50 1.26 7.92 3.97
CA PHE A 50 0.51 6.81 3.41
C PHE A 50 0.92 5.48 4.06
N ALA A 51 2.21 5.17 4.10
CA ALA A 51 2.73 3.96 4.73
C ALA A 51 2.36 3.84 6.22
N ASN A 52 2.37 4.95 6.96
CA ASN A 52 2.01 4.97 8.39
C ASN A 52 0.54 4.59 8.65
N LEU A 53 -0.38 4.91 7.74
CA LEU A 53 -1.79 4.48 7.84
C LEU A 53 -1.90 2.96 7.73
N TYR A 54 -1.18 2.36 6.78
CA TYR A 54 -1.08 0.90 6.68
C TYR A 54 -0.42 0.29 7.93
N PHE A 55 0.69 0.84 8.41
CA PHE A 55 1.35 0.32 9.61
C PHE A 55 0.48 0.40 10.85
N THR A 56 -0.36 1.42 10.96
CA THR A 56 -1.38 1.52 12.02
C THR A 56 -2.38 0.37 11.93
N ALA A 57 -2.93 0.10 10.74
CA ALA A 57 -3.85 -1.02 10.53
C ALA A 57 -3.20 -2.38 10.81
N ALA A 58 -1.98 -2.60 10.32
CA ALA A 58 -1.22 -3.83 10.53
C ALA A 58 -0.85 -4.04 12.01
N GLY A 59 -0.46 -2.97 12.72
CA GLY A 59 -0.14 -3.03 14.14
C GLY A 59 -1.36 -3.32 15.02
N ALA A 60 -2.55 -2.89 14.60
CA ALA A 60 -3.81 -3.17 15.28
C ALA A 60 -4.39 -4.56 14.97
N ALA A 61 -3.76 -5.34 14.08
CA ALA A 61 -4.38 -6.54 13.52
C ALA A 61 -4.63 -7.69 14.54
N GLY A 62 -4.04 -7.61 15.73
CA GLY A 62 -4.32 -8.52 16.86
C GLY A 62 -5.56 -8.16 17.67
N ASP A 63 -6.11 -6.95 17.48
CA ASP A 63 -7.33 -6.46 18.13
C ASP A 63 -8.27 -5.86 17.07
N PRO A 64 -9.23 -6.63 16.52
CA PRO A 64 -10.14 -6.17 15.47
C PRO A 64 -10.94 -4.91 15.82
N ALA A 65 -11.16 -4.63 17.11
CA ALA A 65 -11.87 -3.42 17.53
C ALA A 65 -11.03 -2.15 17.33
N ALA A 66 -9.71 -2.26 17.38
CA ALA A 66 -8.76 -1.17 17.16
C ALA A 66 -8.41 -0.96 15.67
N VAL A 67 -8.76 -1.91 14.79
CA VAL A 67 -8.49 -1.81 13.35
C VAL A 67 -9.38 -0.73 12.70
N PRO A 68 -8.82 0.16 11.86
CA PRO A 68 -9.61 1.11 11.08
C PRO A 68 -10.69 0.41 10.25
N LEU A 69 -11.88 1.01 10.16
CA LEU A 69 -13.05 0.37 9.55
C LEU A 69 -12.81 -0.13 8.12
N ALA A 70 -12.06 0.62 7.30
CA ALA A 70 -11.74 0.24 5.92
C ALA A 70 -10.87 -1.04 5.84
N TRP A 71 -10.03 -1.28 6.84
CA TRP A 71 -9.12 -2.44 6.89
C TRP A 71 -9.74 -3.68 7.54
N ARG A 72 -10.80 -3.50 8.34
CA ARG A 72 -11.41 -4.56 9.14
C ARG A 72 -11.83 -5.79 8.32
N PRO A 73 -12.44 -5.68 7.12
CA PRO A 73 -12.81 -6.85 6.32
C PRO A 73 -11.62 -7.76 5.99
N LEU A 74 -10.46 -7.18 5.63
CA LEU A 74 -9.25 -7.95 5.36
C LEU A 74 -8.74 -8.60 6.64
N ILE A 75 -8.64 -7.85 7.74
CA ILE A 75 -8.08 -8.36 8.99
C ILE A 75 -8.95 -9.47 9.60
N GLU A 76 -10.27 -9.34 9.58
CA GLU A 76 -11.19 -10.35 10.11
C GLU A 76 -11.14 -11.66 9.30
N GLN A 77 -10.92 -11.56 7.98
CA GLN A 77 -10.91 -12.71 7.07
C GLN A 77 -9.50 -13.23 6.75
N ARG A 78 -8.44 -12.65 7.34
CA ARG A 78 -7.03 -12.91 6.96
C ARG A 78 -6.57 -14.37 7.08
N ALA A 79 -7.31 -15.21 7.79
CA ALA A 79 -7.05 -16.65 7.94
C ALA A 79 -8.20 -17.52 7.39
N ALA A 80 -9.18 -16.94 6.71
CA ALA A 80 -10.33 -17.66 6.18
C ALA A 80 -9.91 -18.56 5.02
N ALA A 81 -10.28 -19.84 5.11
CA ALA A 81 -10.07 -20.80 4.03
C ALA A 81 -11.00 -20.48 2.84
N GLY A 82 -10.51 -20.76 1.62
CA GLY A 82 -11.28 -20.56 0.39
C GLY A 82 -11.29 -19.12 -0.15
N ILE A 83 -10.48 -18.23 0.42
CA ILE A 83 -10.19 -16.91 -0.15
C ILE A 83 -8.81 -16.98 -0.82
N GLU A 84 -8.75 -16.57 -2.07
CA GLU A 84 -7.52 -16.59 -2.86
C GLU A 84 -6.58 -15.43 -2.49
N PRO A 85 -5.24 -15.60 -2.58
CA PRO A 85 -4.26 -14.57 -2.26
C PRO A 85 -4.52 -13.21 -2.94
N ILE A 86 -4.98 -13.25 -4.19
CA ILE A 86 -5.30 -12.03 -4.96
C ILE A 86 -6.49 -11.26 -4.36
N GLN A 87 -7.46 -11.94 -3.75
CA GLN A 87 -8.61 -11.28 -3.13
C GLN A 87 -8.19 -10.52 -1.87
N PHE A 88 -7.24 -11.04 -1.10
CA PHE A 88 -6.63 -10.32 0.02
C PHE A 88 -5.84 -9.10 -0.44
N ALA A 89 -5.05 -9.23 -1.51
CA ALA A 89 -4.33 -8.10 -2.07
C ALA A 89 -5.28 -7.00 -2.54
N LEU A 90 -6.35 -7.35 -3.26
CA LEU A 90 -7.37 -6.41 -3.72
C LEU A 90 -8.12 -5.74 -2.55
N ALA A 91 -8.44 -6.48 -1.49
CA ALA A 91 -9.05 -5.90 -0.30
C ALA A 91 -8.12 -4.88 0.39
N GLY A 92 -6.83 -5.19 0.47
CA GLY A 92 -5.83 -4.27 1.03
C GLY A 92 -5.61 -3.05 0.14
N MET A 93 -5.55 -3.23 -1.19
CA MET A 93 -5.51 -2.12 -2.15
C MET A 93 -6.74 -1.23 -2.02
N ASN A 94 -7.92 -1.82 -1.84
CA ASN A 94 -9.14 -1.04 -1.69
C ASN A 94 -9.09 -0.15 -0.44
N ALA A 95 -8.70 -0.71 0.71
CA ALA A 95 -8.54 0.05 1.95
C ALA A 95 -7.43 1.10 1.83
N HIS A 96 -6.28 0.72 1.30
CA HIS A 96 -5.14 1.62 1.23
C HIS A 96 -5.38 2.75 0.21
N ILE A 97 -5.71 2.43 -1.04
CA ILE A 97 -5.87 3.45 -2.09
C ILE A 97 -7.13 4.29 -1.88
N ASN A 98 -8.30 3.68 -1.62
CA ASN A 98 -9.55 4.45 -1.62
C ASN A 98 -9.84 5.14 -0.28
N HIS A 99 -9.24 4.69 0.82
CA HIS A 99 -9.44 5.30 2.14
C HIS A 99 -8.17 5.98 2.67
N ASP A 100 -7.02 5.30 2.69
CA ASP A 100 -5.82 5.87 3.32
C ASP A 100 -5.19 6.99 2.47
N LEU A 101 -5.16 6.87 1.15
CA LEU A 101 -4.49 7.84 0.29
C LEU A 101 -5.09 9.25 0.38
N PRO A 102 -6.43 9.46 0.32
CA PRO A 102 -7.02 10.77 0.56
C PRO A 102 -6.64 11.38 1.92
N LEU A 103 -6.57 10.55 2.97
CA LEU A 103 -6.18 10.98 4.31
C LEU A 103 -4.69 11.38 4.35
N ALA A 104 -3.82 10.60 3.71
CA ALA A 104 -2.40 10.90 3.60
C ALA A 104 -2.15 12.22 2.86
N VAL A 105 -2.87 12.47 1.76
CA VAL A 105 -2.78 13.75 1.01
C VAL A 105 -3.19 14.93 1.89
N VAL A 106 -4.31 14.84 2.60
CA VAL A 106 -4.76 15.93 3.49
C VAL A 106 -3.77 16.15 4.63
N SER A 107 -3.29 15.08 5.26
CA SER A 107 -2.30 15.15 6.35
C SER A 107 -1.01 15.82 5.87
N THR A 108 -0.48 15.39 4.73
CA THR A 108 0.75 15.94 4.13
C THR A 108 0.59 17.41 3.77
N CYS A 109 -0.53 17.79 3.15
CA CYS A 109 -0.81 19.18 2.84
C CYS A 109 -0.90 20.05 4.10
N THR A 110 -1.51 19.51 5.17
CA THR A 110 -1.62 20.20 6.46
C THR A 110 -0.24 20.40 7.09
N GLU A 111 0.58 19.36 7.12
CA GLU A 111 1.94 19.39 7.69
C GLU A 111 2.84 20.40 6.96
N LEU A 112 2.78 20.41 5.63
CA LEU A 112 3.60 21.28 4.79
C LEU A 112 2.97 22.66 4.52
N ALA A 113 1.84 22.97 5.17
CA ALA A 113 1.07 24.20 4.98
C ALA A 113 0.82 24.54 3.49
N THR A 114 0.38 23.54 2.72
CA THR A 114 0.16 23.62 1.27
C THR A 114 -1.19 23.02 0.86
N ALA A 115 -1.42 22.85 -0.45
CA ALA A 115 -2.65 22.29 -0.99
C ALA A 115 -2.36 21.28 -2.12
N PRO A 116 -3.28 20.33 -2.41
CA PRO A 116 -3.09 19.35 -3.48
C PRO A 116 -2.92 19.98 -4.88
N ALA A 117 -3.54 21.14 -5.10
CA ALA A 117 -3.46 21.87 -6.36
C ALA A 117 -2.27 22.86 -6.42
N ALA A 118 -1.44 22.93 -5.38
CA ALA A 118 -0.30 23.84 -5.35
C ALA A 118 0.88 23.28 -6.16
N GLY A 119 1.53 24.14 -6.93
CA GLY A 119 2.79 23.81 -7.61
C GLY A 119 2.69 22.55 -8.47
N ALA A 120 3.62 21.63 -8.23
CA ALA A 120 3.74 20.39 -8.99
C ALA A 120 3.01 19.19 -8.36
N HIS A 121 2.34 19.34 -7.21
CA HIS A 121 1.82 18.22 -6.43
C HIS A 121 0.88 17.32 -7.22
N LEU A 122 -0.08 17.91 -7.96
CA LEU A 122 -1.00 17.13 -8.79
C LEU A 122 -0.28 16.41 -9.94
N ALA A 123 0.69 17.08 -10.57
CA ALA A 123 1.45 16.49 -11.67
C ALA A 123 2.33 15.34 -11.18
N ASP A 124 2.99 15.49 -10.02
CA ASP A 124 3.80 14.45 -9.41
C ASP A 124 2.93 13.31 -8.86
N TYR A 125 1.76 13.60 -8.31
CA TYR A 125 0.76 12.58 -7.97
C TYR A 125 0.38 11.73 -9.19
N GLN A 126 0.09 12.35 -10.33
CA GLN A 126 -0.26 11.63 -11.57
C GLN A 126 0.89 10.79 -12.13
N LYS A 127 2.14 11.10 -11.77
CA LYS A 127 3.28 10.23 -12.11
C LYS A 127 3.29 8.95 -11.29
N VAL A 128 2.70 8.92 -10.10
CA VAL A 128 2.54 7.69 -9.31
C VAL A 128 1.68 6.69 -10.08
N ASP A 129 0.62 7.14 -10.77
CA ASP A 129 -0.20 6.26 -11.61
C ASP A 129 0.65 5.54 -12.68
N GLN A 130 1.65 6.22 -13.25
CA GLN A 130 2.57 5.60 -14.23
C GLN A 130 3.44 4.50 -13.59
N LEU A 131 3.84 4.68 -12.34
CA LEU A 131 4.59 3.66 -11.59
C LEU A 131 3.69 2.47 -11.25
N LEU A 132 2.44 2.73 -10.87
CA LEU A 132 1.46 1.67 -10.60
C LEU A 132 1.13 0.86 -11.86
N ASP A 133 0.97 1.53 -13.00
CA ASP A 133 0.76 0.86 -14.30
C ASP A 133 1.95 -0.03 -14.68
N ALA A 134 3.19 0.44 -14.42
CA ALA A 134 4.39 -0.36 -14.65
C ALA A 134 4.48 -1.57 -13.71
N ALA A 135 4.05 -1.40 -12.45
CA ALA A 135 4.02 -2.46 -11.44
C ALA A 135 2.93 -3.50 -11.70
N GLU A 136 1.82 -3.13 -12.37
CA GLU A 136 0.62 -3.95 -12.54
C GLU A 136 0.97 -5.35 -13.09
N GLN A 137 1.74 -5.41 -14.17
CA GLN A 137 2.08 -6.68 -14.81
C GLN A 137 2.88 -7.60 -13.87
N SER A 138 3.85 -7.05 -13.14
CA SER A 138 4.66 -7.79 -12.17
C SER A 138 3.80 -8.30 -11.02
N VAL A 139 2.95 -7.43 -10.46
CA VAL A 139 2.02 -7.77 -9.39
C VAL A 139 1.06 -8.88 -9.83
N ARG A 140 0.47 -8.75 -11.01
CA ARG A 140 -0.42 -9.76 -11.59
C ARG A 140 0.28 -11.10 -11.76
N GLN A 141 1.47 -11.12 -12.36
CA GLN A 141 2.26 -12.35 -12.54
C GLN A 141 2.57 -13.01 -11.19
N SER A 142 2.85 -12.24 -10.14
CA SER A 142 3.13 -12.79 -8.81
C SER A 142 1.96 -13.62 -8.23
N PHE A 143 0.71 -13.30 -8.61
CA PHE A 143 -0.47 -14.07 -8.21
C PHE A 143 -0.81 -15.22 -9.17
N GLU A 144 -0.45 -15.10 -10.45
CA GLU A 144 -0.66 -16.17 -11.45
C GLU A 144 0.35 -17.31 -11.31
N SER A 145 1.60 -17.02 -10.93
CA SER A 145 2.65 -18.04 -10.75
C SER A 145 2.61 -18.74 -9.38
N ALA A 146 1.94 -18.13 -8.39
CA ALA A 146 1.79 -18.71 -7.05
C ALA A 146 1.03 -20.06 -7.02
N PRO A 147 -0.07 -20.28 -7.79
CA PRO A 147 -0.72 -21.59 -7.87
C PRO A 147 0.12 -22.68 -8.55
N GLU A 148 1.06 -22.34 -9.44
CA GLU A 148 1.91 -23.34 -10.11
C GLU A 148 3.03 -23.91 -9.21
N LEU A 149 3.38 -23.23 -8.12
CA LEU A 149 4.40 -23.67 -7.17
C LEU A 149 3.84 -24.46 -5.97
N ALA A 150 2.52 -24.62 -5.90
CA ALA A 150 1.82 -25.36 -4.84
C ALA A 150 1.49 -26.82 -5.22
N VAL A 151 2.03 -27.34 -6.34
CA VAL A 151 1.84 -28.71 -6.86
C VAL A 151 3.08 -29.57 -6.65
#